data_AF-N9QZZ3-F1
#
_entry.id   AF-N9QZZ3-F1
#
_cell.length_a   1.000
_cell.length_b   1.000
_cell.length_c   1.000
_cell.angle_alpha   90.00
_cell.angle_beta   90.00
_cell.angle_gamma   90.00
#
_symmetry.space_group_name_H-M   'P 1'
#
loop_
_entity.id
_entity.type
_entity.pdbx_description
1 polymer ?
#
loop_
_entity_poly.entity_id
_entity_poly.type
_entity_poly.pdbx_seq_one_letter_code
_entity_poly.pdbx_strand_id
1 'polypeptide(L)'
;MNLPDTVAPPKQNDIASKLMVQEKLIPTSYQYWATQTEQLPQIQAYKKFLQRQGIHSYIPDFEFFQTARDWQNCSYQEYEVPPRELWRNIVPVLNILNQFVEQKLINQFTVTSVYRNYVLNQCAGGAGASRHVFNAALDFRIGNETPDLIEQTEIENTKRKLCQFWRDQGQALNMGLGIYASGQIHIDAAGYRTWGVDHRYSSSPCLNNTLNDKQE
;
A
#
# COMPACT_ATOMS: atom_id res chain seq x y z
N MET A 1 -7.30 -0.91 53.23
CA MET A 1 -6.47 -1.84 52.44
C MET A 1 -7.09 -1.89 51.06
N ASN A 2 -6.51 -1.21 50.08
CA ASN A 2 -7.01 -1.18 48.70
C ASN A 2 -6.32 -2.28 47.90
N LEU A 3 -7.13 -3.10 47.22
CA LEU A 3 -6.69 -4.09 46.24
C LEU A 3 -6.15 -3.37 45.00
N PRO A 4 -5.13 -3.92 44.31
CA PRO A 4 -4.60 -3.31 43.10
C PRO A 4 -5.53 -3.58 41.90
N ASP A 5 -5.80 -2.52 41.14
CA ASP A 5 -6.48 -2.58 39.85
C ASP A 5 -5.71 -3.47 38.88
N THR A 6 -6.36 -4.54 38.42
CA THR A 6 -5.87 -5.38 37.32
C THR A 6 -5.96 -4.58 36.02
N VAL A 7 -4.83 -4.09 35.54
CA VAL A 7 -4.70 -3.52 34.20
C VAL A 7 -4.98 -4.62 33.18
N ALA A 8 -6.07 -4.49 32.44
CA ALA A 8 -6.40 -5.38 31.33
C ALA A 8 -5.27 -5.35 30.27
N PRO A 9 -4.95 -6.49 29.64
CA PRO A 9 -3.92 -6.52 28.60
C PRO A 9 -4.35 -5.63 27.42
N PRO A 10 -3.42 -4.88 26.79
CA PRO A 10 -3.74 -4.04 25.65
C PRO A 10 -4.30 -4.89 24.49
N LYS A 11 -5.32 -4.38 23.81
CA LYS A 11 -5.91 -5.03 22.63
C LYS A 11 -4.82 -5.17 21.56
N GLN A 12 -4.78 -6.32 20.88
CA GLN A 12 -3.78 -6.65 19.86
C GLN A 12 -3.63 -5.58 18.75
N ASN A 13 -4.70 -4.84 18.44
CA ASN A 13 -4.69 -3.69 17.54
C ASN A 13 -3.77 -2.53 17.98
N ASP A 14 -3.62 -2.28 19.28
CA ASP A 14 -2.81 -1.16 19.78
C ASP A 14 -1.30 -1.44 19.63
N ILE A 15 -0.90 -2.72 19.66
CA ILE A 15 0.51 -3.11 19.52
C ILE A 15 0.95 -3.02 18.06
N ALA A 16 0.12 -3.45 17.10
CA ALA A 16 0.39 -3.31 15.67
C ALA A 16 0.54 -1.83 15.26
N SER A 17 -0.28 -0.96 15.86
CA SER A 17 -0.26 0.49 15.62
C SER A 17 1.05 1.15 16.06
N LYS A 18 1.64 0.69 17.16
CA LYS A 18 2.84 1.31 17.77
C LYS A 18 4.16 0.87 17.13
N LEU A 19 4.17 -0.26 16.42
CA LEU A 19 5.36 -0.81 15.76
C LEU A 19 5.61 -0.24 14.35
N MET A 20 4.61 0.42 13.74
CA MET A 20 4.66 0.77 12.31
C MET A 20 4.82 2.25 11.97
N VAL A 21 4.52 3.13 12.93
CA VAL A 21 4.58 4.57 12.68
C VAL A 21 5.93 5.08 13.16
N GLN A 22 6.97 4.93 12.33
CA GLN A 22 8.03 5.93 12.38
C GLN A 22 7.33 7.26 12.12
N GLU A 23 7.50 8.24 12.99
CA GLU A 23 6.82 9.53 12.87
C GLU A 23 7.32 10.22 11.59
N LYS A 24 6.59 10.03 10.48
CA LYS A 24 6.97 10.55 9.18
C LYS A 24 6.60 12.03 9.12
N LEU A 25 7.54 12.85 8.66
CA LEU A 25 7.33 14.28 8.51
C LEU A 25 6.21 14.53 7.49
N ILE A 26 5.19 15.28 7.91
CA ILE A 26 4.08 15.65 7.02
C ILE A 26 4.59 16.70 6.03
N PRO A 27 4.49 16.47 4.71
CA PRO A 27 4.92 17.44 3.70
C PRO A 27 4.14 18.75 3.79
N THR A 28 4.84 19.88 3.62
CA THR A 28 4.19 21.20 3.54
C THR A 28 3.20 21.28 2.37
N SER A 29 3.49 20.60 1.25
CA SER A 29 2.57 20.52 0.10
C SER A 29 1.24 19.87 0.48
N TYR A 30 1.28 18.79 1.26
CA TYR A 30 0.08 18.14 1.79
C TYR A 30 -0.70 19.05 2.74
N GLN A 31 -0.01 19.72 3.67
CA GLN A 31 -0.66 20.65 4.61
C GLN A 31 -1.39 21.77 3.86
N TYR A 32 -0.76 22.32 2.82
CA TYR A 32 -1.37 23.34 1.98
C TYR A 32 -2.58 22.79 1.20
N TRP A 33 -2.45 21.62 0.57
CA TRP A 33 -3.54 20.99 -0.18
C TRP A 33 -4.74 20.64 0.72
N ALA A 34 -4.50 20.02 1.87
CA ALA A 34 -5.55 19.54 2.77
C ALA A 34 -6.34 20.68 3.45
N THR A 35 -5.80 21.90 3.47
CA THR A 35 -6.46 23.08 4.04
C THR A 35 -7.29 23.86 3.01
N GLN A 36 -7.26 23.47 1.73
CA GLN A 36 -8.15 24.06 0.72
C GLN A 36 -9.61 23.73 1.05
N THR A 37 -10.50 24.73 0.90
CA THR A 37 -11.92 24.66 1.31
C THR A 37 -12.67 23.46 0.74
N GLU A 38 -12.33 23.05 -0.48
CA GLU A 38 -12.98 21.92 -1.16
C GLU A 38 -12.45 20.55 -0.73
N GLN A 39 -11.22 20.48 -0.23
CA GLN A 39 -10.54 19.21 0.07
C GLN A 39 -10.89 18.67 1.46
N LEU A 40 -10.89 19.53 2.47
CA LEU A 40 -11.09 19.11 3.86
C LEU A 40 -12.39 18.31 4.07
N PRO A 41 -13.56 18.73 3.55
CA PRO A 41 -14.79 17.93 3.69
C PRO A 41 -14.70 16.57 2.97
N GLN A 42 -14.03 16.50 1.82
CA GLN A 42 -13.88 15.26 1.06
C GLN A 42 -12.96 14.26 1.78
N ILE A 43 -11.81 14.74 2.28
CA ILE A 43 -10.89 13.95 3.09
C ILE A 43 -11.62 13.36 4.31
N GLN A 44 -12.35 14.20 5.05
CA GLN A 44 -13.11 13.76 6.22
C GLN A 44 -14.19 12.73 5.86
N ALA A 45 -14.93 12.96 4.78
CA ALA A 45 -15.98 12.05 4.34
C ALA A 45 -15.42 10.69 3.91
N TYR A 46 -14.29 10.67 3.19
CA TYR A 46 -13.66 9.43 2.77
C TYR A 46 -13.05 8.66 3.95
N LYS A 47 -12.34 9.34 4.85
CA LYS A 47 -11.82 8.71 6.09
C LYS A 47 -12.94 8.12 6.95
N LYS A 48 -14.06 8.84 7.10
CA LYS A 48 -15.24 8.35 7.82
C LYS A 48 -15.87 7.14 7.12
N PHE A 49 -15.88 7.12 5.78
CA PHE A 49 -16.30 5.94 5.03
C PHE A 49 -15.39 4.74 5.34
N LEU A 50 -14.06 4.90 5.28
CA LEU A 50 -13.10 3.83 5.57
C LEU A 50 -13.25 3.28 6.98
N GLN A 51 -13.38 4.16 7.98
CA GLN A 51 -13.65 3.78 9.37
C GLN A 51 -14.93 2.93 9.51
N ARG A 52 -16.00 3.27 8.79
CA ARG A 52 -17.24 2.48 8.78
C ARG A 52 -17.10 1.12 8.10
N GLN A 53 -16.09 0.94 7.24
CA GLN A 53 -15.73 -0.35 6.66
C GLN A 53 -14.80 -1.17 7.57
N GLY A 54 -14.49 -0.68 8.78
CA GLY A 54 -13.55 -1.32 9.70
C GLY A 54 -12.07 -1.08 9.33
N ILE A 55 -11.79 -0.21 8.37
CA ILE A 55 -10.42 0.13 7.98
C ILE A 55 -9.90 1.24 8.89
N HIS A 56 -8.94 0.88 9.73
CA HIS A 56 -8.15 1.81 10.52
C HIS A 56 -6.81 2.01 9.82
N SER A 57 -6.65 3.14 9.12
CA SER A 57 -5.45 3.40 8.35
C SER A 57 -4.26 3.73 9.27
N TYR A 58 -3.22 2.90 9.23
CA TYR A 58 -1.88 3.24 9.70
C TYR A 58 -1.05 3.97 8.62
N ILE A 59 -1.59 4.10 7.40
CA ILE A 59 -0.98 4.89 6.33
C ILE A 59 -1.19 6.37 6.66
N PRO A 60 -0.13 7.19 6.73
CA PRO A 60 -0.26 8.64 6.86
C PRO A 60 -1.07 9.21 5.71
N ASP A 61 -1.93 10.20 5.99
CA ASP A 61 -2.86 10.73 4.98
C ASP A 61 -2.12 11.23 3.72
N PHE A 62 -0.96 11.87 3.86
CA PHE A 62 -0.19 12.36 2.72
C PHE A 62 0.31 11.24 1.79
N GLU A 63 0.55 10.04 2.31
CA GLU A 63 0.88 8.88 1.47
C GLU A 63 -0.37 8.25 0.86
N PHE A 64 -1.46 8.21 1.62
CA PHE A 64 -2.71 7.60 1.18
C PHE A 64 -3.40 8.39 0.07
N PHE A 65 -3.30 9.72 0.10
CA PHE A 65 -3.84 10.60 -0.93
C PHE A 65 -2.87 10.87 -2.07
N GLN A 66 -1.64 10.35 -2.02
CA GLN A 66 -0.64 10.50 -3.07
C GLN A 66 -1.17 9.92 -4.39
N THR A 67 -1.09 10.70 -5.46
CA THR A 67 -1.61 10.31 -6.77
C THR A 67 -0.66 9.35 -7.50
N ALA A 68 0.35 9.89 -8.18
CA ALA A 68 1.37 9.14 -8.92
C ALA A 68 2.75 9.68 -8.55
N ARG A 69 3.80 8.86 -8.57
CA ARG A 69 5.18 9.34 -8.36
C ARG A 69 5.61 10.38 -9.39
N ASP A 70 5.11 10.25 -10.62
CA ASP A 70 5.38 11.17 -11.73
C ASP A 70 4.44 12.38 -11.78
N TRP A 71 3.66 12.67 -10.73
CA TRP A 71 2.71 13.79 -10.70
C TRP A 71 3.36 15.10 -11.15
N GLN A 72 4.61 15.35 -10.71
CA GLN A 72 5.34 16.58 -11.01
C GLN A 72 5.76 16.65 -12.47
N ASN A 73 6.30 15.55 -13.02
CA ASN A 73 6.64 15.43 -14.44
C ASN A 73 5.39 15.58 -15.33
N CYS A 74 4.25 15.16 -14.83
CA CYS A 74 2.94 15.29 -15.48
C CYS A 74 2.25 16.63 -15.24
N SER A 75 2.85 17.56 -14.50
CA SER A 75 2.25 18.84 -14.12
C SER A 75 0.83 18.69 -13.55
N TYR A 76 0.63 17.67 -12.72
CA TYR A 76 -0.67 17.34 -12.12
C TYR A 76 -0.67 17.55 -10.60
N GLN A 77 -1.84 17.43 -9.97
CA GLN A 77 -1.95 17.49 -8.50
C GLN A 77 -1.24 16.30 -7.84
N GLU A 78 -0.46 16.60 -6.80
CA GLU A 78 0.25 15.61 -5.98
C GLU A 78 -0.71 14.72 -5.17
N TYR A 79 -1.82 15.29 -4.72
CA TYR A 79 -2.81 14.62 -3.86
C TYR A 79 -4.22 14.72 -4.46
N GLU A 80 -5.02 13.67 -4.27
CA GLU A 80 -6.40 13.65 -4.74
C GLU A 80 -7.28 12.71 -3.91
N VAL A 81 -8.50 13.14 -3.58
CA VAL A 81 -9.53 12.26 -3.03
C VAL A 81 -10.27 11.58 -4.20
N PRO A 82 -10.39 10.23 -4.22
CA PRO A 82 -11.11 9.56 -5.29
C PRO A 82 -12.59 9.97 -5.35
N PRO A 83 -13.23 9.94 -6.53
CA PRO A 83 -14.68 10.04 -6.67
C PRO A 83 -15.41 9.05 -5.76
N ARG A 84 -16.52 9.48 -5.18
CA ARG A 84 -17.22 8.76 -4.11
C ARG A 84 -17.72 7.38 -4.52
N GLU A 85 -18.12 7.24 -5.77
CA GLU A 85 -18.55 5.99 -6.40
C GLU A 85 -17.44 4.93 -6.43
N LEU A 86 -16.16 5.33 -6.35
CA LEU A 86 -15.01 4.42 -6.36
C LEU A 86 -14.54 4.03 -4.95
N TRP A 87 -15.07 4.63 -3.88
CA TRP A 87 -14.55 4.43 -2.52
C TRP A 87 -14.60 2.98 -2.05
N ARG A 88 -15.64 2.22 -2.44
CA ARG A 88 -15.76 0.80 -2.04
C ARG A 88 -14.64 -0.07 -2.62
N ASN A 89 -14.05 0.32 -3.74
CA ASN A 89 -13.10 -0.51 -4.47
C ASN A 89 -11.75 -0.66 -3.75
N ILE A 90 -11.39 0.29 -2.87
CA ILE A 90 -10.12 0.23 -2.15
C ILE A 90 -10.16 -0.74 -0.97
N VAL A 91 -11.35 -1.05 -0.46
CA VAL A 91 -11.53 -1.80 0.79
C VAL A 91 -10.84 -3.17 0.74
N PRO A 92 -10.99 -3.99 -0.32
CA PRO A 92 -10.28 -5.26 -0.40
C PRO A 92 -8.75 -5.10 -0.47
N VAL A 93 -8.26 -4.04 -1.11
CA VAL A 93 -6.82 -3.75 -1.22
C VAL A 93 -6.24 -3.40 0.16
N LEU A 94 -6.94 -2.58 0.94
CA LEU A 94 -6.51 -2.24 2.30
C LEU A 94 -6.60 -3.45 3.24
N ASN A 95 -7.56 -4.35 3.05
CA ASN A 95 -7.60 -5.62 3.78
C ASN A 95 -6.40 -6.54 3.45
N ILE A 96 -5.93 -6.55 2.20
CA ILE A 96 -4.70 -7.28 1.83
C ILE A 96 -3.49 -6.64 2.51
N LEU A 97 -3.37 -5.31 2.45
CA LEU A 97 -2.27 -4.60 3.11
C LEU A 97 -2.27 -4.83 4.64
N ASN A 98 -3.44 -4.80 5.28
CA ASN A 98 -3.59 -5.09 6.70
C ASN A 98 -3.07 -6.50 7.04
N GLN A 99 -3.37 -7.50 6.20
CA GLN A 99 -2.83 -8.86 6.40
C GLN A 99 -1.31 -8.90 6.28
N PHE A 100 -0.70 -8.15 5.35
CA PHE A 100 0.76 -8.05 5.27
C PHE A 100 1.37 -7.51 6.56
N VAL A 101 0.72 -6.50 7.15
CA VAL A 101 1.14 -5.86 8.39
C VAL A 101 0.94 -6.79 9.59
N GLU A 102 -0.24 -7.36 9.76
CA GLU A 102 -0.59 -8.23 10.89
C GLU A 102 0.27 -9.50 10.92
N GLN A 103 0.59 -10.05 9.74
CA GLN A 103 1.46 -11.22 9.58
C GLN A 103 2.95 -10.85 9.57
N LYS A 104 3.30 -9.57 9.76
CA LYS A 104 4.69 -9.05 9.78
C LYS A 104 5.49 -9.42 8.53
N LEU A 105 4.81 -9.44 7.38
CA LEU A 105 5.45 -9.62 6.08
C LEU A 105 6.19 -8.36 5.67
N ILE A 106 5.62 -7.20 6.02
CA ILE A 106 6.22 -5.88 5.87
C ILE A 106 6.22 -5.17 7.23
N ASN A 107 7.28 -4.41 7.51
CA ASN A 107 7.43 -3.69 8.77
C ASN A 107 7.60 -2.17 8.53
N GLN A 108 8.45 -1.80 7.58
CA GLN A 108 8.68 -0.43 7.16
C GLN A 108 8.36 -0.32 5.68
N PHE A 109 7.42 0.55 5.33
CA PHE A 109 7.02 0.79 3.95
C PHE A 109 6.48 2.21 3.80
N THR A 110 6.48 2.71 2.57
CA THR A 110 5.91 4.01 2.20
C THR A 110 4.91 3.81 1.09
N VAL A 111 3.67 4.26 1.28
CA VAL A 111 2.68 4.27 0.21
C VAL A 111 3.01 5.43 -0.73
N THR A 112 2.95 5.15 -2.02
CA THR A 112 3.55 6.02 -3.06
C THR A 112 2.59 6.37 -4.19
N SER A 113 1.45 5.67 -4.27
CA SER A 113 0.40 5.91 -5.27
C SER A 113 -0.83 5.08 -4.92
N VAL A 114 -2.01 5.70 -4.87
CA VAL A 114 -3.28 5.02 -4.55
C VAL A 114 -4.32 5.26 -5.64
N TYR A 115 -4.98 6.42 -5.63
CA TYR A 115 -5.91 6.80 -6.69
C TYR A 115 -5.21 7.72 -7.69
N ARG A 116 -5.41 7.45 -8.98
CA ARG A 116 -4.97 8.32 -10.07
C ARG A 116 -6.15 8.57 -10.97
N ASN A 117 -6.56 9.82 -11.18
CA ASN A 117 -7.52 10.07 -12.24
C ASN A 117 -6.94 9.64 -13.61
N TYR A 118 -7.83 9.52 -14.59
CA TYR A 118 -7.49 8.98 -15.90
C TYR A 118 -6.39 9.78 -16.64
N VAL A 119 -6.43 11.12 -16.57
CA VAL A 119 -5.49 12.00 -17.27
C VAL A 119 -4.08 11.81 -16.70
N LEU A 120 -3.93 11.87 -15.37
CA LEU A 120 -2.65 11.63 -14.73
C LEU A 120 -2.14 10.21 -14.98
N ASN A 121 -3.01 9.20 -14.89
CA ASN A 121 -2.63 7.81 -15.15
C ASN A 121 -2.06 7.64 -16.56
N GLN A 122 -2.67 8.26 -17.58
CA GLN A 122 -2.17 8.21 -18.96
C GLN A 122 -0.80 8.88 -19.09
N CYS A 123 -0.62 10.07 -18.51
CA CYS A 123 0.66 10.78 -18.56
C CYS A 123 1.79 9.98 -17.88
N ALA A 124 1.51 9.38 -16.72
CA ALA A 124 2.46 8.55 -15.98
C ALA A 124 2.71 7.17 -16.64
N GLY A 125 2.31 6.97 -17.90
CA GLY A 125 2.49 5.72 -18.65
C GLY A 125 1.63 4.55 -18.16
N GLY A 126 0.62 4.81 -17.33
CA GLY A 126 -0.29 3.81 -16.83
C GLY A 126 -1.22 3.27 -17.92
N ALA A 127 -1.48 1.96 -17.89
CA ALA A 127 -2.48 1.34 -18.76
C ALA A 127 -3.87 1.94 -18.51
N GLY A 128 -4.68 2.09 -19.57
CA GLY A 128 -6.05 2.61 -19.45
C GLY A 128 -6.96 1.77 -18.53
N ALA A 129 -6.70 0.46 -18.44
CA ALA A 129 -7.39 -0.46 -17.54
C ALA A 129 -6.72 -0.61 -16.15
N SER A 130 -5.81 0.32 -15.79
CA SER A 130 -5.11 0.32 -14.50
C SER A 130 -6.10 0.34 -13.34
N ARG A 131 -5.77 -0.38 -12.27
CA ARG A 131 -6.65 -0.43 -11.10
C ARG A 131 -6.59 0.85 -10.26
N HIS A 132 -5.56 1.67 -10.42
CA HIS A 132 -5.48 2.99 -9.77
C HIS A 132 -6.59 3.94 -10.22
N VAL A 133 -7.01 3.90 -11.50
CA VAL A 133 -8.10 4.77 -11.99
C VAL A 133 -9.47 4.39 -11.43
N PHE A 134 -9.59 3.19 -10.85
CA PHE A 134 -10.80 2.71 -10.20
C PHE A 134 -10.72 2.75 -8.68
N ASN A 135 -9.68 3.39 -8.10
CA ASN A 135 -9.39 3.37 -6.67
C ASN A 135 -9.33 1.94 -6.12
N ALA A 136 -8.75 1.03 -6.90
CA ALA A 136 -8.74 -0.41 -6.67
C ALA A 136 -7.32 -0.99 -6.63
N ALA A 137 -6.31 -0.14 -6.41
CA ALA A 137 -4.91 -0.53 -6.28
C ALA A 137 -4.17 0.38 -5.31
N LEU A 138 -3.01 -0.11 -4.86
CA LEU A 138 -2.09 0.62 -4.01
C LEU A 138 -0.66 0.22 -4.37
N ASP A 139 0.18 1.22 -4.56
CA ASP A 139 1.61 1.10 -4.78
C ASP A 139 2.34 1.50 -3.49
N PHE A 140 3.20 0.63 -2.98
CA PHE A 140 4.08 0.96 -1.85
C PHE A 140 5.51 0.52 -2.10
N ARG A 141 6.45 1.16 -1.41
CA ARG A 141 7.85 0.81 -1.44
C ARG A 141 8.28 0.19 -0.14
N ILE A 142 9.12 -0.84 -0.24
CA ILE A 142 9.90 -1.40 0.86
C ILE A 142 11.34 -0.93 0.73
N GLY A 143 11.91 -0.48 1.84
CA GLY A 143 13.25 0.13 1.89
C GLY A 143 13.37 1.49 1.19
N ASN A 144 14.57 2.04 1.21
CA ASN A 144 14.94 3.31 0.60
C ASN A 144 14.99 3.22 -0.92
N GLU A 145 14.92 4.38 -1.59
CA GLU A 145 15.03 4.45 -3.07
C GLU A 145 16.43 4.08 -3.57
N THR A 146 17.46 4.29 -2.76
CA THR A 146 18.84 3.92 -3.02
C THR A 146 19.36 3.01 -1.89
N PRO A 147 18.94 1.74 -1.85
CA PRO A 147 19.25 0.86 -0.73
C PRO A 147 20.71 0.41 -0.76
N ASP A 148 21.33 0.34 0.42
CA ASP A 148 22.64 -0.29 0.57
C ASP A 148 22.57 -1.82 0.44
N LEU A 149 23.70 -2.52 0.52
CA LEU A 149 23.74 -3.98 0.34
C LEU A 149 22.95 -4.76 1.39
N ILE A 150 22.90 -4.25 2.62
CA ILE A 150 22.17 -4.91 3.72
C ILE A 150 20.67 -4.73 3.47
N GLU A 151 20.25 -3.51 3.17
CA GLU A 151 18.86 -3.19 2.88
C GLU A 151 18.36 -3.91 1.61
N GLN A 152 19.19 -4.06 0.58
CA GLN A 152 18.87 -4.88 -0.59
C GLN A 152 18.56 -6.33 -0.21
N THR A 153 19.31 -6.91 0.73
CA THR A 153 19.06 -8.28 1.22
C THR A 153 17.70 -8.36 1.95
N GLU A 154 17.34 -7.35 2.72
CA GLU A 154 16.05 -7.25 3.42
C GLU A 154 14.87 -7.05 2.45
N ILE A 155 15.06 -6.22 1.42
CA ILE A 155 14.10 -6.02 0.34
C ILE A 155 13.84 -7.36 -0.36
N GLU A 156 14.87 -8.10 -0.73
CA GLU A 156 14.71 -9.41 -1.38
C GLU A 156 14.05 -10.45 -0.47
N ASN A 157 14.38 -10.48 0.83
CA ASN A 157 13.68 -11.31 1.81
C ASN A 157 12.19 -10.97 1.88
N THR A 158 11.85 -9.68 1.89
CA THR A 158 10.47 -9.21 1.95
C THR A 158 9.70 -9.57 0.68
N LYS A 159 10.30 -9.39 -0.50
CA LYS A 159 9.72 -9.84 -1.78
C LYS A 159 9.38 -11.33 -1.76
N ARG A 160 10.27 -12.18 -1.22
CA ARG A 160 10.02 -13.62 -1.06
C ARG A 160 8.81 -13.93 -0.19
N LYS A 161 8.69 -13.25 0.96
CA LYS A 161 7.53 -13.40 1.87
C LYS A 161 6.22 -13.00 1.19
N LEU A 162 6.23 -11.88 0.46
CA LEU A 162 5.06 -11.41 -0.28
C LEU A 162 4.65 -12.38 -1.40
N CYS A 163 5.63 -12.93 -2.13
CA CYS A 163 5.36 -13.97 -3.11
C CYS A 163 4.77 -15.24 -2.48
N GLN A 164 5.28 -15.67 -1.33
CA GLN A 164 4.75 -16.83 -0.62
C GLN A 164 3.30 -16.59 -0.19
N PHE A 165 3.02 -15.44 0.43
CA PHE A 165 1.64 -15.06 0.77
C PHE A 165 0.72 -15.06 -0.45
N TRP A 166 1.18 -14.51 -1.57
CA TRP A 166 0.37 -14.48 -2.79
C TRP A 166 0.06 -15.89 -3.31
N ARG A 167 1.01 -16.83 -3.27
CA ARG A 167 0.75 -18.22 -3.65
C ARG A 167 -0.27 -18.88 -2.72
N ASP A 168 -0.18 -18.61 -1.42
CA ASP A 168 -0.99 -19.27 -0.41
C ASP A 168 -2.42 -18.69 -0.32
N GLN A 169 -2.56 -17.37 -0.45
CA GLN A 169 -3.80 -16.65 -0.16
C GLN A 169 -4.32 -15.82 -1.35
N GLY A 170 -3.48 -15.60 -2.37
CA GLY A 170 -3.79 -14.67 -3.45
C GLY A 170 -5.00 -15.07 -4.28
N GLN A 171 -5.25 -16.37 -4.46
CA GLN A 171 -6.44 -16.83 -5.16
C GLN A 171 -7.73 -16.50 -4.39
N ALA A 172 -7.76 -16.76 -3.09
CA ALA A 172 -8.92 -16.46 -2.24
C ALA A 172 -9.19 -14.96 -2.15
N LEU A 173 -8.13 -14.14 -2.25
CA LEU A 173 -8.20 -12.68 -2.15
C LEU A 173 -8.40 -11.98 -3.50
N ASN A 174 -8.47 -12.71 -4.62
CA ASN A 174 -8.40 -12.14 -5.98
C ASN A 174 -7.23 -11.16 -6.14
N MET A 175 -6.07 -11.53 -5.61
CA MET A 175 -4.95 -10.62 -5.41
C MET A 175 -4.07 -10.50 -6.66
N GLY A 176 -3.94 -9.26 -7.15
CA GLY A 176 -2.89 -8.84 -8.06
C GLY A 176 -1.64 -8.44 -7.28
N LEU A 177 -0.47 -8.98 -7.65
CA LEU A 177 0.82 -8.65 -7.02
C LEU A 177 1.89 -8.32 -8.08
N GLY A 178 2.25 -7.04 -8.20
CA GLY A 178 3.41 -6.61 -8.99
C GLY A 178 4.63 -6.42 -8.11
N ILE A 179 5.79 -6.98 -8.51
CA ILE A 179 7.05 -6.81 -7.78
C ILE A 179 8.13 -6.28 -8.70
N TYR A 180 8.75 -5.17 -8.30
CA TYR A 180 9.79 -4.50 -9.08
C TYR A 180 11.15 -4.59 -8.38
N ALA A 181 12.23 -4.56 -9.18
CA ALA A 181 13.60 -4.63 -8.67
C ALA A 181 13.89 -3.53 -7.63
N SER A 182 13.36 -2.32 -7.86
CA SER A 182 13.54 -1.12 -7.02
C SER A 182 12.95 -1.19 -5.61
N GLY A 183 12.27 -2.28 -5.23
CA GLY A 183 11.53 -2.36 -3.97
C GLY A 183 10.13 -1.75 -4.04
N GLN A 184 9.73 -1.24 -5.22
CA GLN A 184 8.33 -0.91 -5.48
C GLN A 184 7.51 -2.20 -5.55
N ILE A 185 6.33 -2.18 -4.91
CA ILE A 185 5.34 -3.24 -4.88
C ILE A 185 3.99 -2.63 -5.30
N HIS A 186 3.26 -3.35 -6.14
CA HIS A 186 1.88 -3.06 -6.50
C HIS A 186 0.97 -4.13 -5.92
N ILE A 187 -0.15 -3.72 -5.31
CA ILE A 187 -1.25 -4.63 -4.94
C ILE A 187 -2.60 -4.15 -5.51
N ASP A 188 -3.41 -5.10 -5.94
CA ASP A 188 -4.84 -4.90 -6.20
C ASP A 188 -5.65 -6.16 -5.84
N ALA A 189 -6.98 -6.04 -5.86
CA ALA A 189 -7.91 -7.12 -5.58
C ALA A 189 -8.80 -7.44 -6.80
N ALA A 190 -8.22 -7.44 -8.00
CA ALA A 190 -8.95 -7.58 -9.26
C ALA A 190 -8.66 -8.87 -10.05
N GLY A 191 -8.06 -9.87 -9.40
CA GLY A 191 -7.82 -11.21 -9.94
C GLY A 191 -6.52 -11.81 -9.43
N TYR A 192 -6.42 -13.14 -9.42
CA TYR A 192 -5.21 -13.86 -9.01
C TYR A 192 -4.12 -13.78 -10.09
N ARG A 193 -3.27 -12.76 -10.01
CA ARG A 193 -2.24 -12.48 -11.01
C ARG A 193 -0.99 -11.88 -10.38
N THR A 194 0.13 -12.06 -11.05
CA THR A 194 1.40 -11.46 -10.64
C THR A 194 2.21 -11.06 -11.86
N TRP A 195 3.14 -10.11 -11.72
CA TRP A 195 4.02 -9.66 -12.79
C TRP A 195 5.31 -9.04 -12.23
N GLY A 196 6.32 -8.93 -13.08
CA GLY A 196 7.60 -8.29 -12.74
C GLY A 196 7.87 -7.01 -13.51
N VAL A 197 9.15 -6.78 -13.77
CA VAL A 197 9.70 -5.52 -14.31
C VAL A 197 9.16 -5.11 -15.68
N ASP A 198 8.73 -6.08 -16.50
CA ASP A 198 8.19 -5.83 -17.84
C ASP A 198 6.65 -5.87 -17.89
N HIS A 199 6.00 -5.87 -16.71
CA HIS A 199 4.55 -5.98 -16.55
C HIS A 199 3.93 -7.29 -17.05
N ARG A 200 4.74 -8.34 -17.26
CA ARG A 200 4.26 -9.67 -17.68
C ARG A 200 4.31 -10.67 -16.54
N TYR A 201 3.42 -11.66 -16.62
CA TYR A 201 3.41 -12.79 -15.71
C TYR A 201 4.75 -13.52 -15.66
N SER A 202 5.35 -13.80 -16.83
CA SER A 202 6.61 -14.54 -16.95
C SER A 202 7.82 -13.88 -16.30
N SER A 203 7.79 -12.57 -16.03
CA SER A 203 8.86 -11.88 -15.33
C SER A 203 8.64 -11.78 -13.82
N SER A 204 7.50 -12.27 -13.31
CA SER A 204 7.20 -12.19 -11.89
C SER A 204 8.21 -12.98 -11.06
N PRO A 205 8.82 -12.35 -10.03
CA PRO A 205 9.66 -13.05 -9.06
C PRO A 205 8.92 -14.17 -8.33
N CYS A 206 7.59 -14.15 -8.31
CA CYS A 206 6.78 -15.13 -7.59
C CYS A 206 6.62 -16.47 -8.32
N LEU A 207 7.03 -16.57 -9.59
CA LEU A 207 6.99 -17.83 -10.34
C LEU A 207 8.20 -18.72 -10.13
N ASN A 208 9.31 -18.14 -9.66
CA ASN A 208 10.52 -18.90 -9.40
C ASN A 208 10.33 -19.71 -8.12
N ASN A 209 10.14 -21.03 -8.27
CA ASN A 209 10.09 -22.01 -7.18
C ASN A 209 11.48 -22.32 -6.58
N THR A 210 12.55 -21.69 -7.06
CA THR A 210 13.95 -21.98 -6.68
C THR A 210 14.35 -21.54 -5.25
N LEU A 211 13.39 -21.35 -4.35
CA LEU A 211 13.64 -20.97 -2.96
C LEU A 211 13.33 -22.09 -1.96
N ASN A 212 12.94 -23.28 -2.44
CA ASN A 212 12.73 -24.47 -1.61
C ASN A 212 13.85 -25.53 -1.72
N ASP A 213 14.88 -25.36 -2.55
CA ASP A 213 15.84 -26.43 -2.87
C ASP A 213 17.25 -26.26 -2.25
N LYS A 214 17.39 -25.65 -1.06
CA LYS A 214 18.67 -25.67 -0.30
C LYS A 214 18.49 -25.82 1.22
N GLN A 215 17.57 -26.68 1.64
CA GLN A 215 17.58 -27.25 2.98
C GLN A 215 17.37 -28.76 2.88
N GLU A 216 18.42 -29.46 2.48
CA GLU A 216 18.77 -30.83 2.90
C GLU A 216 20.27 -31.04 2.71
#